data_AF-A0A1V3C2F6-F1
#
_entry.id   AF-A0A1V3C2F6-F1
#
_cell.length_a   1.000
_cell.length_b   1.000
_cell.length_c   1.000
_cell.angle_alpha   90.00
_cell.angle_beta   90.00
_cell.angle_gamma   90.00
#
_symmetry.space_group_name_H-M   'P 1'
#
loop_
_entity.id
_entity.type
_entity.pdbx_description
1 polymer ?
#
loop_
_entity_poly.entity_id
_entity_poly.type
_entity_poly.pdbx_seq_one_letter_code
_entity_poly.pdbx_strand_id
1 'polypeptide(L)'
;MAELRISSDDDQVDLRKMATALAESQGWAREEVDIWDNRRGEVIVTVDDSLLRKPEADPLHRPRHTPRDVHNACETLHREDVSLRRVDFRVLRDETARFFSAGWTVADVLHALGHRPDGVPWPSGPDHQGTAWLRARMKAWRTPNGDIRPSRSQEASQLRVISRAGLPMDIGLPEDTEMSQRPVASPAVARSAADDARRLMRQNSRTTTDSLAHRDRTSANITRRDGHR
;
A
#
# COMPACT_ATOMS: atom_id res chain seq x y z
N MET A 1 23.01 -1.40 -17.27
CA MET A 1 23.82 -1.70 -16.07
C MET A 1 24.25 -0.35 -15.51
N ALA A 2 24.11 -0.16 -14.21
CA ALA A 2 24.40 1.08 -13.53
C ALA A 2 25.48 0.90 -12.47
N GLU A 3 26.30 1.93 -12.30
CA GLU A 3 27.39 1.95 -11.33
C GLU A 3 27.18 3.11 -10.36
N LEU A 4 27.18 2.80 -9.06
CA LEU A 4 27.20 3.78 -7.99
C LEU A 4 28.60 3.79 -7.36
N ARG A 5 29.16 4.98 -7.19
CA ARG A 5 30.50 5.17 -6.61
C ARG A 5 30.35 5.78 -5.24
N ILE A 6 30.95 5.14 -4.24
CA ILE A 6 30.93 5.56 -2.86
C ILE A 6 32.35 5.94 -2.46
N SER A 7 32.52 7.18 -2.05
CA SER A 7 33.77 7.74 -1.54
C SER A 7 33.51 8.45 -0.22
N SER A 8 34.50 8.48 0.66
CA SER A 8 34.49 9.26 1.89
C SER A 8 35.87 9.85 2.10
N ASP A 9 35.92 11.07 2.62
CA ASP A 9 37.17 11.70 3.07
C ASP A 9 37.52 11.30 4.52
N ASP A 10 36.67 10.49 5.16
CA ASP A 10 36.86 9.96 6.51
C ASP A 10 37.33 8.49 6.46
N ASP A 11 38.58 8.28 6.87
CA ASP A 11 39.26 6.97 6.92
C ASP A 11 38.68 6.02 7.99
N GLN A 12 37.84 6.51 8.92
CA GLN A 12 37.16 5.68 9.92
C GLN A 12 35.96 4.92 9.34
N VAL A 13 35.50 5.27 8.13
CA VAL A 13 34.29 4.70 7.53
C VAL A 13 34.64 3.48 6.68
N ASP A 14 34.14 2.32 7.09
CA ASP A 14 34.16 1.12 6.24
C ASP A 14 33.13 1.26 5.11
N LEU A 15 33.60 1.75 3.96
CA LEU A 15 32.78 2.00 2.77
C LEU A 15 32.14 0.73 2.22
N ARG A 16 32.80 -0.43 2.38
CA ARG A 16 32.29 -1.70 1.86
C ARG A 16 31.15 -2.22 2.72
N LYS A 17 31.27 -2.08 4.03
CA LYS A 17 30.18 -2.35 4.97
C LYS A 17 29.00 -1.41 4.74
N MET A 18 29.26 -0.12 4.51
CA MET A 18 28.22 0.86 4.19
C MET A 18 27.51 0.54 2.87
N ALA A 19 28.25 0.20 1.81
CA ALA A 19 27.69 -0.19 0.53
C ALA A 19 26.78 -1.42 0.65
N THR A 20 27.20 -2.41 1.45
CA THR A 20 26.40 -3.62 1.71
C THR A 20 25.10 -3.28 2.43
N ALA A 21 25.17 -2.47 3.49
CA ALA A 21 23.98 -2.04 4.23
C ALA A 21 23.01 -1.21 3.36
N LEU A 22 23.53 -0.39 2.44
CA LEU A 22 22.71 0.37 1.50
C LEU A 22 21.98 -0.55 0.53
N ALA A 23 22.66 -1.55 -0.07
CA ALA A 23 22.02 -2.52 -0.96
C ALA A 23 20.91 -3.31 -0.24
N GLU A 24 21.18 -3.80 0.97
CA GLU A 24 20.19 -4.51 1.80
C GLU A 24 18.99 -3.61 2.16
N SER A 25 19.22 -2.32 2.43
CA SER A 25 18.14 -1.37 2.73
C SER A 25 17.19 -1.15 1.55
N GLN A 26 17.68 -1.31 0.31
CA GLN A 26 16.86 -1.28 -0.90
C GLN A 26 16.13 -2.60 -1.17
N GLY A 27 16.42 -3.64 -0.38
CA GLY A 27 15.85 -4.97 -0.55
C GLY A 27 16.47 -5.76 -1.71
N TRP A 28 17.63 -5.34 -2.21
CA TRP A 28 18.39 -6.10 -3.21
C TRP A 28 19.14 -7.24 -2.53
N ALA A 29 19.05 -8.44 -3.10
CA ALA A 29 19.78 -9.60 -2.60
C ALA A 29 21.29 -9.45 -2.88
N ARG A 30 22.12 -10.08 -2.04
CA ARG A 30 23.59 -9.93 -2.13
C ARG A 30 24.17 -10.44 -3.46
N GLU A 31 23.54 -11.45 -4.05
CA GLU A 31 23.87 -12.02 -5.36
C GLU A 31 23.40 -11.19 -6.56
N GLU A 32 22.54 -10.20 -6.34
CA GLU A 32 22.01 -9.31 -7.39
C GLU A 32 22.88 -8.05 -7.57
N VAL A 33 23.86 -7.84 -6.68
CA VAL A 33 24.65 -6.61 -6.59
C VAL A 33 26.13 -6.92 -6.40
N ASP A 34 26.95 -6.46 -7.33
CA ASP A 34 28.40 -6.57 -7.22
C ASP A 34 28.96 -5.37 -6.47
N ILE A 35 29.79 -5.63 -5.45
CA ILE A 35 30.44 -4.59 -4.62
C ILE A 35 31.93 -4.86 -4.59
N TRP A 36 32.72 -3.91 -5.08
CA TRP A 36 34.18 -4.06 -5.19
C TRP A 36 34.91 -2.74 -4.93
N ASP A 37 36.15 -2.86 -4.45
CA ASP A 37 37.01 -1.72 -4.11
C ASP A 37 37.83 -1.31 -5.34
N ASN A 38 37.88 -0.02 -5.66
CA ASN A 38 38.74 0.51 -6.72
C ASN A 38 40.09 0.98 -6.15
N ARG A 39 41.11 1.07 -7.01
CA ARG A 39 42.47 1.50 -6.69
C ARG A 39 42.58 2.92 -6.09
N ARG A 40 41.48 3.68 -6.10
CA ARG A 40 41.38 5.03 -5.54
C ARG A 40 40.81 5.05 -4.10
N GLY A 41 40.57 3.90 -3.49
CA GLY A 41 39.92 3.81 -2.18
C GLY A 41 38.40 4.01 -2.22
N GLU A 42 37.81 4.08 -3.41
CA GLU A 42 36.36 4.14 -3.61
C GLU A 42 35.76 2.73 -3.61
N VAL A 43 34.51 2.60 -3.17
CA VAL A 43 33.70 1.39 -3.35
C VAL A 43 32.74 1.58 -4.50
N ILE A 44 32.78 0.64 -5.45
CA ILE A 44 31.90 0.62 -6.61
C ILE A 44 30.83 -0.44 -6.37
N VAL A 45 29.57 -0.03 -6.58
CA VAL A 45 28.40 -0.90 -6.53
C VAL A 45 27.83 -0.98 -7.93
N THR A 46 27.86 -2.16 -8.53
CA THR A 46 27.31 -2.43 -9.86
C THR A 46 25.97 -3.15 -9.71
N VAL A 47 24.93 -2.59 -10.32
CA VAL A 47 23.57 -3.14 -10.31
C VAL A 47 23.02 -3.25 -11.72
N ASP A 48 22.21 -4.27 -11.95
CA ASP A 48 21.42 -4.35 -13.18
C ASP A 48 20.37 -3.23 -13.22
N ASP A 49 20.10 -2.65 -14.40
CA ASP A 49 19.15 -1.56 -14.54
C ASP A 49 17.73 -1.97 -14.17
N SER A 50 17.41 -3.28 -14.25
CA SER A 50 16.12 -3.82 -13.82
C SER A 50 15.88 -3.62 -12.32
N LEU A 51 16.92 -3.67 -11.48
CA LEU A 51 16.84 -3.47 -10.03
C LEU A 51 16.63 -2.00 -9.65
N LEU A 52 17.05 -1.07 -10.53
CA LEU A 52 16.82 0.37 -10.39
C LEU A 52 15.43 0.80 -10.82
N ARG A 53 14.70 -0.03 -11.58
CA ARG A 53 13.31 0.25 -11.91
C ARG A 53 12.51 0.08 -10.64
N LYS A 54 11.83 1.15 -10.21
CA LYS A 54 10.77 1.04 -9.21
C LYS A 54 9.84 -0.09 -9.69
N PRO A 55 9.62 -1.16 -8.90
CA PRO A 55 8.70 -2.22 -9.29
C PRO A 55 7.40 -1.53 -9.66
N GLU A 56 6.98 -1.68 -10.92
CA GLU A 56 5.71 -1.15 -11.35
C GLU A 56 4.67 -1.87 -10.52
N ALA A 57 4.15 -1.17 -9.50
CA ALA A 57 3.22 -1.77 -8.55
C ALA A 57 2.08 -2.37 -9.37
N ASP A 58 1.95 -3.70 -9.30
CA ASP A 58 1.04 -4.46 -10.14
C ASP A 58 -0.29 -3.71 -10.25
N PRO A 59 -0.70 -3.29 -11.47
CA PRO A 59 -1.92 -2.52 -11.64
C PRO A 59 -3.14 -3.25 -11.03
N LEU A 60 -3.09 -4.57 -10.87
CA LEU A 60 -4.15 -5.34 -10.23
C LEU A 60 -4.19 -5.20 -8.70
N HIS A 61 -3.07 -4.87 -8.06
CA HIS A 61 -2.92 -4.78 -6.60
C HIS A 61 -2.76 -3.35 -6.06
N ARG A 62 -2.89 -2.34 -6.91
CA ARG A 62 -2.81 -0.94 -6.50
C ARG A 62 -4.16 -0.43 -5.94
N PRO A 63 -4.20 0.17 -4.74
CA PRO A 63 -5.37 0.86 -4.21
C PRO A 63 -5.84 1.98 -5.14
N ARG A 64 -7.16 2.14 -5.31
CA ARG A 64 -7.77 3.06 -6.27
C ARG A 64 -8.55 4.14 -5.53
N HIS A 65 -8.08 5.39 -5.59
CA HIS A 65 -8.62 6.48 -4.78
C HIS A 65 -9.21 7.64 -5.60
N THR A 66 -8.91 7.72 -6.90
CA THR A 66 -9.46 8.80 -7.75
C THR A 66 -10.59 8.29 -8.66
N PRO A 67 -11.51 9.18 -9.09
CA PRO A 67 -12.57 8.80 -10.04
C PRO A 67 -12.05 8.22 -11.36
N ARG A 68 -10.88 8.69 -11.83
CA ARG A 68 -10.21 8.19 -13.04
C ARG A 68 -9.62 6.80 -12.81
N ASP A 69 -9.01 6.57 -11.65
CA ASP A 69 -8.48 5.26 -11.27
C ASP A 69 -9.59 4.21 -11.16
N VAL A 70 -10.74 4.58 -10.60
CA VAL A 70 -11.93 3.71 -10.51
C VAL A 70 -12.47 3.40 -11.91
N HIS A 71 -12.50 4.38 -12.82
CA HIS A 71 -12.92 4.15 -14.20
C HIS A 71 -12.02 3.13 -14.90
N ASN A 72 -10.70 3.34 -14.88
CA ASN A 72 -9.74 2.42 -15.49
C ASN A 72 -9.81 1.02 -14.86
N ALA A 73 -10.02 0.93 -13.54
CA ALA A 73 -10.24 -0.33 -12.86
C ALA A 73 -11.48 -1.06 -13.36
N CYS A 74 -12.59 -0.34 -13.58
CA CYS A 74 -13.82 -0.92 -14.15
C CYS A 74 -13.62 -1.40 -15.59
N GLU A 75 -12.83 -0.68 -16.41
CA GLU A 75 -12.47 -1.15 -17.76
C GLU A 75 -11.68 -2.45 -17.72
N THR A 76 -10.70 -2.55 -16.81
CA THR A 76 -9.96 -3.80 -16.60
C THR A 76 -10.90 -4.93 -16.17
N LEU A 77 -11.76 -4.70 -15.17
CA LEU A 77 -12.73 -5.72 -14.74
C LEU A 77 -13.60 -6.23 -15.89
N HIS A 78 -14.12 -5.31 -16.71
CA HIS A 78 -15.00 -5.66 -17.82
C HIS A 78 -14.26 -6.43 -18.93
N ARG A 79 -12.94 -6.25 -19.07
CA ARG A 79 -12.10 -7.00 -20.01
C ARG A 79 -11.80 -8.41 -19.49
N GLU A 80 -11.46 -8.53 -18.20
CA GLU A 80 -10.99 -9.77 -17.59
C GLU A 80 -12.13 -10.74 -17.23
N ASP A 81 -13.30 -10.24 -16.82
CA ASP A 81 -14.41 -11.10 -16.37
C ASP A 81 -15.57 -11.14 -17.39
N VAL A 82 -15.74 -12.29 -18.02
CA VAL A 82 -16.78 -12.51 -19.04
C VAL A 82 -18.20 -12.35 -18.51
N SER A 83 -18.44 -12.53 -17.22
CA SER A 83 -19.77 -12.38 -16.61
C SER A 83 -20.22 -10.93 -16.54
N LEU A 84 -19.29 -9.98 -16.70
CA LEU A 84 -19.56 -8.55 -16.74
C LEU A 84 -19.95 -8.03 -18.13
N ARG A 85 -19.81 -8.80 -19.21
CA ARG A 85 -20.08 -8.35 -20.59
C ARG A 85 -21.48 -7.77 -20.83
N ARG A 86 -22.46 -8.16 -20.01
CA ARG A 86 -23.86 -7.70 -20.06
C ARG A 86 -24.22 -6.71 -18.96
N VAL A 87 -23.22 -6.17 -18.27
CA VAL A 87 -23.40 -5.20 -17.19
C VAL A 87 -23.19 -3.81 -17.76
N ASP A 88 -24.15 -2.93 -17.50
CA ASP A 88 -23.96 -1.50 -17.78
C ASP A 88 -22.77 -0.94 -16.99
N PHE A 89 -21.88 -0.22 -17.68
CA PHE A 89 -20.63 0.25 -17.09
C PHE A 89 -20.85 1.21 -15.90
N ARG A 90 -21.91 2.02 -15.92
CA ARG A 90 -22.24 2.91 -14.80
C ARG A 90 -22.66 2.08 -13.59
N VAL A 91 -23.44 1.02 -13.79
CA VAL A 91 -23.82 0.11 -12.70
C VAL A 91 -22.60 -0.62 -12.13
N LEU A 92 -21.69 -1.10 -12.98
CA LEU A 92 -20.43 -1.70 -12.53
C LEU A 92 -19.63 -0.73 -11.66
N ARG A 93 -19.47 0.51 -12.13
CA ARG A 93 -18.75 1.56 -11.41
C ARG A 93 -19.40 1.86 -10.06
N ASP A 94 -20.72 2.06 -10.02
CA ASP A 94 -21.44 2.40 -8.80
C ASP A 94 -21.35 1.27 -7.75
N GLU A 95 -21.46 0.00 -8.17
CA GLU A 95 -21.38 -1.14 -7.25
C GLU A 95 -19.95 -1.34 -6.69
N THR A 96 -18.93 -1.19 -7.53
CA THR A 96 -17.52 -1.42 -7.16
C THR A 96 -16.84 -0.24 -6.47
N ALA A 97 -17.31 0.99 -6.67
CA ALA A 97 -16.69 2.19 -6.09
C ALA A 97 -16.54 2.12 -4.55
N ARG A 98 -17.53 1.54 -3.87
CA ARG A 98 -17.47 1.34 -2.41
C ARG A 98 -16.37 0.35 -2.00
N PHE A 99 -16.14 -0.70 -2.78
CA PHE A 99 -15.09 -1.68 -2.53
C PHE A 99 -13.70 -1.06 -2.71
N PHE A 100 -13.49 -0.31 -3.79
CA PHE A 100 -12.24 0.43 -3.98
C PHE A 100 -12.00 1.46 -2.86
N SER A 101 -13.06 2.12 -2.37
CA SER A 101 -12.98 3.03 -1.23
C SER A 101 -12.63 2.30 0.09
N ALA A 102 -13.01 1.03 0.22
CA ALA A 102 -12.58 0.14 1.32
C ALA A 102 -11.17 -0.45 1.12
N GLY A 103 -10.43 0.05 0.13
CA GLY A 103 -9.04 -0.35 -0.14
C GLY A 103 -8.91 -1.66 -0.90
N TRP A 104 -10.02 -2.19 -1.47
CA TRP A 104 -9.92 -3.33 -2.37
C TRP A 104 -9.17 -2.96 -3.64
N THR A 105 -8.49 -3.95 -4.19
CA THR A 105 -7.77 -3.87 -5.45
C THR A 105 -8.59 -4.48 -6.59
N VAL A 106 -8.13 -4.37 -7.83
CA VAL A 106 -8.83 -5.01 -8.97
C VAL A 106 -8.80 -6.53 -8.81
N ALA A 107 -7.67 -7.09 -8.38
CA ALA A 107 -7.54 -8.52 -8.09
C ALA A 107 -8.56 -9.00 -7.04
N ASP A 108 -8.82 -8.20 -6.01
CA ASP A 108 -9.80 -8.54 -4.98
C ASP A 108 -11.22 -8.60 -5.53
N VAL A 109 -11.58 -7.62 -6.38
CA VAL A 109 -12.90 -7.61 -7.02
C VAL A 109 -13.04 -8.79 -7.98
N LEU A 110 -12.02 -9.11 -8.79
CA LEU A 110 -12.03 -10.30 -9.65
C LEU A 110 -12.18 -11.59 -8.83
N HIS A 111 -11.47 -11.68 -7.70
CA HIS A 111 -11.61 -12.82 -6.81
C HIS A 111 -13.04 -12.96 -6.28
N ALA A 112 -13.66 -11.86 -5.83
CA ALA A 112 -15.04 -11.83 -5.33
C ALA A 112 -16.10 -12.10 -6.41
N LEU A 113 -15.81 -11.82 -7.67
CA LEU A 113 -16.67 -12.18 -8.80
C LEU A 113 -16.58 -13.67 -9.13
N GLY A 114 -15.42 -14.29 -8.88
CA GLY A 114 -15.22 -15.74 -9.06
C GLY A 114 -15.63 -16.58 -7.85
N HIS A 115 -15.53 -16.03 -6.63
CA HIS A 115 -15.66 -16.78 -5.38
C HIS A 115 -16.55 -16.06 -4.35
N ARG A 116 -17.16 -16.88 -3.50
CA ARG A 116 -17.87 -16.46 -2.30
C ARG A 116 -16.89 -16.15 -1.16
N PRO A 117 -17.34 -15.46 -0.09
CA PRO A 117 -16.51 -15.21 1.09
C PRO A 117 -16.01 -16.48 1.81
N ASP A 118 -16.73 -17.59 1.67
CA ASP A 118 -16.32 -18.91 2.19
C ASP A 118 -15.28 -19.62 1.30
N GLY A 119 -14.85 -18.97 0.21
CA GLY A 119 -13.89 -19.51 -0.76
C GLY A 119 -14.51 -20.41 -1.82
N VAL A 120 -15.81 -20.70 -1.76
CA VAL A 120 -16.49 -21.55 -2.75
C VAL A 120 -16.68 -20.78 -4.07
N PRO A 121 -16.33 -21.35 -5.24
CA PRO A 121 -16.53 -20.67 -6.51
C PRO A 121 -18.03 -20.44 -6.81
N TRP A 122 -18.35 -19.31 -7.44
CA TRP A 122 -19.69 -19.07 -7.95
C TRP A 122 -20.00 -19.98 -9.15
N PRO A 123 -21.27 -20.35 -9.37
CA PRO A 123 -21.70 -20.96 -10.62
C PRO A 123 -21.31 -20.08 -11.82
N SER A 124 -20.88 -20.72 -12.91
CA SER A 124 -20.40 -20.08 -14.13
C SER A 124 -21.23 -20.50 -15.33
N GLY A 125 -21.24 -19.68 -16.39
CA GLY A 125 -22.00 -19.93 -17.61
C GLY A 125 -22.86 -18.73 -18.04
N PRO A 126 -23.60 -18.84 -19.15
CA PRO A 126 -24.40 -17.75 -19.72
C PRO A 126 -25.50 -17.21 -18.80
N ASP A 127 -26.06 -18.08 -17.95
CA ASP A 127 -27.15 -17.75 -17.02
C ASP A 127 -26.66 -17.04 -15.75
N HIS A 128 -25.34 -17.02 -15.54
CA HIS A 128 -24.68 -16.46 -14.36
C HIS A 128 -23.95 -15.15 -14.67
N GLN A 129 -24.56 -14.32 -15.52
CA GLN A 129 -24.00 -13.06 -16.03
C GLN A 129 -24.92 -11.86 -15.78
N GLY A 130 -24.39 -10.66 -15.99
CA GLY A 130 -25.17 -9.43 -15.98
C GLY A 130 -25.41 -8.84 -14.58
N THR A 131 -26.15 -7.73 -14.56
CA THR A 131 -26.24 -6.84 -13.39
C THR A 131 -26.78 -7.51 -12.13
N ALA A 132 -27.76 -8.42 -12.27
CA ALA A 132 -28.33 -9.13 -11.13
C ALA A 132 -27.27 -9.99 -10.42
N TRP A 133 -26.46 -10.71 -11.20
CA TRP A 133 -25.37 -11.54 -10.68
C TRP A 133 -24.23 -10.70 -10.10
N LEU A 134 -23.84 -9.61 -10.75
CA LEU A 134 -22.90 -8.65 -10.16
C LEU A 134 -23.35 -8.23 -8.75
N ARG A 135 -24.59 -7.75 -8.62
CA ARG A 135 -25.13 -7.30 -7.33
C ARG A 135 -25.18 -8.41 -6.29
N ALA A 136 -25.61 -9.60 -6.68
CA ALA A 136 -25.67 -10.76 -5.78
C ALA A 136 -24.28 -11.12 -5.24
N ARG A 137 -23.28 -11.19 -6.12
CA ARG A 137 -21.89 -11.50 -5.76
C ARG A 137 -21.30 -10.43 -4.85
N MET A 138 -21.38 -9.16 -5.24
CA MET A 138 -20.86 -8.05 -4.42
C MET A 138 -21.58 -7.95 -3.06
N LYS A 139 -22.89 -8.21 -3.01
CA LYS A 139 -23.66 -8.21 -1.75
C LYS A 139 -23.17 -9.26 -0.76
N ALA A 140 -22.72 -10.44 -1.22
CA ALA A 140 -22.20 -11.49 -0.34
C ALA A 140 -20.96 -11.03 0.46
N TRP A 141 -20.19 -10.09 -0.10
CA TRP A 141 -19.01 -9.51 0.52
C TRP A 141 -19.29 -8.30 1.43
N ARG A 142 -20.57 -7.97 1.63
CA ARG A 142 -21.00 -6.97 2.62
C ARG A 142 -21.44 -7.65 3.91
N THR A 143 -21.17 -7.03 5.05
CA THR A 143 -21.74 -7.43 6.34
C THR A 143 -23.22 -7.05 6.39
N PRO A 144 -24.00 -7.61 7.34
CA PRO A 144 -25.39 -7.18 7.55
C PRO A 144 -25.53 -5.67 7.81
N ASN A 145 -24.50 -5.04 8.37
CA ASN A 145 -24.44 -3.61 8.65
C ASN A 145 -24.06 -2.77 7.42
N GLY A 146 -23.71 -3.41 6.30
CA GLY A 146 -23.33 -2.76 5.05
C GLY A 146 -21.84 -2.50 4.89
N ASP A 147 -21.01 -2.86 5.87
CA ASP A 147 -19.56 -2.76 5.79
C ASP A 147 -19.00 -3.79 4.80
N ILE A 148 -17.87 -3.47 4.17
CA ILE A 148 -17.22 -4.37 3.21
C ILE A 148 -16.26 -5.27 3.98
N ARG A 149 -16.38 -6.59 3.80
CA ARG A 149 -15.48 -7.57 4.41
C ARG A 149 -14.05 -7.36 3.88
N PRO A 150 -13.01 -7.66 4.68
CA PRO A 150 -11.64 -7.67 4.19
C PRO A 150 -11.50 -8.59 2.98
N SER A 151 -10.68 -8.20 2.00
CA SER A 151 -10.34 -9.08 0.89
C SER A 151 -9.27 -10.09 1.30
N ARG A 152 -9.13 -11.20 0.55
CA ARG A 152 -8.11 -12.21 0.79
C ARG A 152 -6.68 -11.64 0.75
N SER A 153 -6.40 -10.67 -0.12
CA SER A 153 -5.09 -10.02 -0.18
C SER A 153 -4.84 -9.09 1.01
N GLN A 154 -5.89 -8.46 1.55
CA GLN A 154 -5.83 -7.68 2.78
C GLN A 154 -5.61 -8.58 4.00
N GLU A 155 -6.29 -9.71 4.09
CA GLU A 155 -6.07 -10.72 5.15
C GLU A 155 -4.62 -11.25 5.11
N ALA A 156 -4.13 -11.63 3.93
CA ALA A 156 -2.74 -12.07 3.77
C ALA A 156 -1.72 -10.98 4.09
N SER A 157 -2.01 -9.71 3.79
CA SER A 157 -1.15 -8.58 4.10
C SER A 157 -1.14 -8.26 5.60
N GLN A 158 -2.29 -8.35 6.27
CA GLN A 158 -2.40 -8.20 7.73
C GLN A 158 -1.56 -9.27 8.46
N LEU A 159 -1.64 -10.53 8.02
CA LEU A 159 -0.83 -11.62 8.56
C LEU A 159 0.68 -11.36 8.41
N ARG A 160 1.13 -10.86 7.25
CA ARG A 160 2.55 -10.52 7.02
C ARG A 160 3.03 -9.35 7.88
N VAL A 161 2.20 -8.33 8.09
CA VAL A 161 2.54 -7.19 8.96
C VAL A 161 2.68 -7.65 10.41
N ILE A 162 1.77 -8.51 10.89
CA ILE A 162 1.85 -9.12 12.22
C ILE A 162 3.16 -9.91 12.37
N SER A 163 3.51 -10.76 11.39
CA SER A 163 4.77 -11.53 11.43
C SER A 163 6.01 -10.64 11.38
N ARG A 164 6.01 -9.54 10.61
CA ARG A 164 7.17 -8.64 10.46
C ARG A 164 7.35 -7.68 11.65
N ALA A 165 6.27 -7.33 12.35
CA ALA A 165 6.32 -6.48 13.54
C ALA A 165 6.77 -7.24 14.81
N GLY A 166 7.02 -8.56 14.72
CA GLY A 166 7.38 -9.39 15.88
C GLY A 166 6.25 -9.51 16.90
N LEU A 167 5.02 -9.17 16.52
CA LEU A 167 3.86 -9.26 17.38
C LEU A 167 3.40 -10.73 17.38
N PRO A 168 3.09 -11.31 18.55
CA PRO A 168 2.58 -12.68 18.63
C PRO A 168 1.32 -12.81 17.77
N MET A 169 1.17 -13.94 17.08
CA MET A 169 0.01 -14.21 16.19
C MET A 169 -1.33 -14.20 16.93
N ASP A 170 -1.31 -14.20 18.27
CA ASP A 170 -2.49 -14.10 19.16
C ASP A 170 -2.95 -12.68 19.50
N ILE A 171 -2.29 -11.63 18.99
CA ILE A 171 -2.79 -10.27 19.18
C ILE A 171 -4.13 -10.10 18.43
N GLY A 172 -5.22 -10.12 19.20
CA GLY A 172 -6.59 -9.96 18.71
C GLY A 172 -7.41 -11.24 18.58
N LEU A 173 -6.84 -12.42 18.89
CA LEU A 173 -7.63 -13.63 19.13
C LEU A 173 -8.13 -13.60 20.58
N PRO A 174 -9.44 -13.76 20.84
CA PRO A 174 -9.92 -13.83 22.21
C PRO A 174 -9.33 -15.08 22.88
N GLU A 175 -8.49 -14.88 23.90
CA GLU A 175 -8.19 -15.93 24.87
C GLU A 175 -9.52 -16.44 25.43
N ASP A 176 -9.68 -17.77 25.51
CA ASP A 176 -10.84 -18.48 26.06
C ASP A 176 -11.20 -17.97 27.47
N THR A 177 -11.92 -16.85 27.51
CA THR A 177 -12.30 -16.15 28.73
C THR A 177 -13.75 -15.76 28.57
N GLU A 178 -14.58 -16.61 29.18
CA GLU A 178 -15.99 -16.43 29.52
C GLU A 178 -16.63 -15.12 29.02
N MET A 179 -17.41 -15.26 27.95
CA MET A 179 -18.30 -14.23 27.44
C MET A 179 -19.35 -13.85 28.48
N SER A 180 -19.03 -12.90 29.34
CA SER A 180 -20.04 -12.12 30.04
C SER A 180 -19.60 -10.66 30.20
N GLN A 181 -20.27 -9.82 29.42
CA GLN A 181 -20.48 -8.40 29.68
C GLN A 181 -19.23 -7.51 29.62
N ARG A 182 -18.80 -7.17 28.40
CA ARG A 182 -18.10 -5.89 28.15
C ARG A 182 -18.89 -5.03 27.15
N PRO A 183 -18.99 -3.71 27.37
CA PRO A 183 -19.88 -2.84 26.62
C PRO A 183 -19.37 -2.72 25.18
N VAL A 184 -20.26 -3.03 24.24
CA VAL A 184 -20.06 -2.86 22.81
C VAL A 184 -19.64 -1.41 22.53
N ALA A 185 -18.52 -1.24 21.83
CA ALA A 185 -18.00 0.08 21.46
C ALA A 185 -19.09 0.92 20.79
N SER A 186 -19.54 1.97 21.47
CA SER A 186 -20.58 2.82 20.95
C SER A 186 -20.03 3.66 19.79
N PRO A 187 -20.86 3.97 18.76
CA PRO A 187 -20.44 4.77 17.61
C PRO A 187 -19.84 6.15 17.97
N ALA A 188 -20.14 6.67 19.16
CA ALA A 188 -19.58 7.91 19.68
C ALA A 188 -18.09 7.78 20.04
N VAL A 189 -17.68 6.64 20.60
CA VAL A 189 -16.28 6.38 21.01
C VAL A 189 -15.40 6.22 19.77
N ALA A 190 -15.89 5.52 18.74
CA ALA A 190 -15.18 5.37 17.47
C ALA A 190 -14.98 6.72 16.75
N ARG A 191 -15.98 7.62 16.79
CA ARG A 191 -15.87 8.98 16.23
C ARG A 191 -14.89 9.84 17.01
N SER A 192 -14.91 9.78 18.35
CA SER A 192 -13.94 10.50 19.20
C SER A 192 -12.51 10.10 18.88
N ALA A 193 -12.23 8.79 18.77
CA ALA A 193 -10.90 8.29 18.43
C ALA A 193 -10.43 8.74 17.03
N ALA A 194 -11.34 8.79 16.05
CA ALA A 194 -11.03 9.27 14.71
C ALA A 194 -10.73 10.78 14.67
N ASP A 195 -11.42 11.58 15.47
CA ASP A 195 -11.17 13.03 15.56
C ASP A 195 -9.89 13.35 16.34
N ASP A 196 -9.56 12.56 17.37
CA ASP A 196 -8.26 12.65 18.06
C ASP A 196 -7.10 12.30 17.13
N ALA A 197 -7.24 11.27 16.30
CA ALA A 197 -6.25 10.94 15.28
C ALA A 197 -6.06 12.09 14.27
N ARG A 198 -7.15 12.71 13.79
CA ARG A 198 -7.07 13.89 12.92
C ARG A 198 -6.42 15.09 13.61
N ARG A 199 -6.67 15.28 14.91
CA ARG A 199 -6.07 16.34 15.72
C ARG A 199 -4.56 16.16 15.83
N LEU A 200 -4.09 14.95 16.10
CA LEU A 200 -2.67 14.59 16.18
C LEU A 200 -1.97 14.78 14.82
N MET A 201 -2.58 14.36 13.72
CA MET A 201 -2.03 14.57 12.38
C MET A 201 -1.87 16.07 12.05
N ARG A 202 -2.87 16.90 12.41
CA ARG A 202 -2.79 18.35 12.21
C ARG A 202 -1.73 19.03 13.10
N GLN A 203 -1.50 18.51 14.31
CA GLN A 203 -0.42 19.01 15.17
C GLN A 203 0.95 18.70 14.56
N ASN A 204 1.17 17.50 14.04
CA ASN A 204 2.44 17.11 13.41
C ASN A 204 2.73 17.81 12.07
N SER A 205 1.69 18.16 11.30
CA SER A 205 1.87 18.93 10.05
C SER A 205 2.33 20.38 10.30
N ARG A 206 1.99 21.00 11.43
CA ARG A 206 2.44 22.38 11.73
C ARG A 206 3.92 22.42 12.10
N THR A 207 4.42 21.38 12.78
CA THR A 207 5.84 21.29 13.18
C THR A 207 6.77 21.11 11.96
N THR A 208 6.31 20.42 10.91
CA THR A 208 7.07 20.23 9.68
C THR A 208 7.07 21.45 8.76
N THR A 209 5.96 22.20 8.68
CA THR A 209 5.91 23.45 7.91
C THR A 209 6.79 24.54 8.53
N ASP A 210 6.85 24.65 9.86
CA ASP A 210 7.70 25.65 10.53
C ASP A 210 9.20 25.34 10.39
N SER A 211 9.56 24.05 10.39
CA SER A 211 10.93 23.57 10.17
C SER A 211 11.43 23.85 8.74
N LEU A 212 10.54 23.75 7.74
CA LEU A 212 10.84 24.05 6.34
C LEU A 212 10.91 25.56 6.09
N ALA A 213 10.00 26.34 6.69
CA ALA A 213 10.02 27.81 6.59
C ALA A 213 11.23 28.46 7.28
N HIS A 214 11.78 27.83 8.32
CA HIS A 214 13.02 28.30 8.96
C HIS A 214 14.24 28.07 8.06
N ARG A 215 14.31 26.92 7.37
CA ARG A 215 15.41 26.59 6.43
C ARG A 215 15.48 27.53 5.24
N ASP A 216 14.34 27.88 4.66
CA ASP A 216 14.26 28.82 3.53
C ASP A 216 14.66 30.25 3.92
N ARG A 217 14.45 30.64 5.19
CA ARG A 217 14.83 31.96 5.68
C ARG A 217 16.34 32.07 5.93
N THR A 218 17.00 30.96 6.28
CA THR A 218 18.47 30.91 6.42
C THR A 218 19.20 30.86 5.08
N SER A 219 18.67 30.18 4.06
CA SER A 219 19.28 30.13 2.72
C SER A 219 19.22 31.46 1.98
N ALA A 220 18.16 32.25 2.18
CA ALA A 220 18.04 33.60 1.60
C ALA A 220 19.00 34.65 2.18
N ASN A 221 19.55 34.43 3.38
CA ASN A 221 20.48 35.36 4.03
C ASN A 221 21.96 35.08 3.71
N ILE A 222 22.28 33.89 3.21
CA ILE A 222 23.66 33.50 2.83
C ILE A 222 24.04 34.03 1.45
N THR A 223 23.07 34.18 0.54
CA THR A 223 23.32 34.57 -0.86
C THR A 223 23.42 36.08 -1.11
N ARG A 224 23.31 36.93 -0.07
CA ARG A 224 23.27 38.41 -0.23
C ARG A 224 24.48 39.15 0.35
N ARG A 225 25.60 38.49 0.63
CA ARG A 225 26.78 39.16 1.24
C ARG A 225 28.05 39.28 0.41
N ASP A 226 28.09 38.74 -0.80
CA ASP A 226 29.27 38.86 -1.67
C ASP A 226 28.97 39.72 -2.89
N GLY A 227 29.21 41.03 -2.76
CA GLY A 227 29.07 41.93 -3.88
C GLY A 227 29.15 43.41 -3.52
N HIS A 228 30.15 43.82 -2.75
CA HIS A 228 30.60 45.22 -2.70
C HIS A 228 32.07 45.31 -2.24
N ARG A 229 32.98 45.32 -3.22
CA ARG A 229 34.07 46.30 -3.34
C ARG A 229 34.82 46.10 -4.65
#